data_AF-A0A843GXV6-F1
#
_entry.id   AF-A0A843GXV6-F1
#
_cell.length_a   1.000
_cell.length_b   1.000
_cell.length_c   1.000
_cell.angle_alpha   90.00
_cell.angle_beta   90.00
_cell.angle_gamma   90.00
#
_symmetry.space_group_name_H-M   'P 1'
#
loop_
_entity.id
_entity.type
_entity.pdbx_description
1 polymer ?
#
loop_
_entity_poly.entity_id
_entity_poly.type
_entity_poly.pdbx_seq_one_letter_code
_entity_poly.pdbx_strand_id
1 'polypeptide(L)'
;MNYPFNYYGQPMMPPMQQPLPVQTIQQVQKTAQFYNVEDVGELDGVKPTLNVLYVGFNKKKKEIYLKQLTNDGLISLETYELAGDKKEKSELETILEKINIIENKLGGSNVPNNTANGTNGNATVNVG
;
A
#
# COMPACT_ATOMS: atom_id res chain seq x y z
N MET A 1 31.76 50.32 -8.94
CA MET A 1 30.31 50.41 -9.26
C MET A 1 29.86 51.81 -8.92
N ASN A 2 29.36 52.57 -9.91
CA ASN A 2 28.92 53.95 -9.75
C ASN A 2 27.39 53.95 -9.59
N TYR A 3 26.88 54.34 -8.43
CA TYR A 3 25.43 54.43 -8.20
C TYR A 3 24.95 55.82 -8.64
N PRO A 4 23.85 55.91 -9.41
CA PRO A 4 23.30 57.20 -9.79
C PRO A 4 22.87 57.97 -8.53
N PHE A 5 23.27 59.23 -8.44
CA PHE A 5 22.87 60.14 -7.37
C PHE A 5 21.69 60.99 -7.86
N ASN A 6 20.72 61.24 -6.97
CA ASN A 6 19.64 62.19 -7.22
C ASN A 6 20.18 63.63 -7.31
N TYR A 7 19.35 64.57 -7.79
CA TYR A 7 19.72 65.98 -8.00
C TYR A 7 20.28 66.69 -6.74
N TYR A 8 20.01 66.14 -5.54
CA TYR A 8 20.53 66.60 -4.25
C TYR A 8 21.76 65.82 -3.74
N GLY A 9 22.42 65.04 -4.60
CA GLY A 9 23.63 64.28 -4.24
C GLY A 9 23.38 63.09 -3.32
N GLN A 10 22.15 62.58 -3.23
CA GLN A 10 21.83 61.38 -2.45
C GLN A 10 21.85 60.13 -3.34
N PRO A 11 22.53 59.03 -2.92
CA PRO A 11 22.61 57.82 -3.72
C PRO A 11 21.21 57.22 -3.88
N MET A 12 20.80 56.99 -5.13
CA MET A 12 19.52 56.35 -5.42
C MET A 12 19.63 54.87 -5.04
N MET A 13 18.80 54.41 -4.09
CA MET A 13 18.68 52.98 -3.84
C MET A 13 18.04 52.31 -5.06
N PRO A 14 18.61 51.21 -5.58
CA PRO A 14 18.01 50.47 -6.67
C PRO A 14 16.64 49.93 -6.22
N PRO A 15 15.64 49.87 -7.13
CA PRO A 15 14.33 49.33 -6.79
C PRO A 15 14.49 47.87 -6.36
N MET A 16 14.03 47.54 -5.14
CA MET A 16 13.94 46.14 -4.70
C MET A 16 12.95 45.42 -5.62
N GLN A 17 13.40 44.35 -6.28
CA GLN A 17 12.50 43.47 -7.03
C GLN A 17 11.56 42.81 -6.01
N GLN A 18 10.25 43.03 -6.18
CA GLN A 18 9.25 42.33 -5.38
C GLN A 18 9.37 40.82 -5.64
N PRO A 19 9.43 39.98 -4.59
CA PRO A 19 9.31 38.54 -4.76
C PRO A 19 7.96 38.23 -5.41
N LEU A 20 7.97 37.40 -6.46
CA LEU A 20 6.74 36.89 -7.03
C LEU A 20 5.92 36.17 -5.94
N PRO A 21 4.58 36.33 -5.91
CA PRO A 21 3.76 35.64 -4.92
C PRO A 21 3.91 34.13 -5.09
N VAL A 22 4.31 33.45 -4.01
CA VAL A 22 4.35 31.99 -3.95
C VAL A 22 2.92 31.48 -4.07
N GLN A 23 2.61 30.76 -5.15
CA GLN A 23 1.31 30.10 -5.29
C GLN A 23 1.25 28.95 -4.27
N THR A 24 0.31 29.03 -3.34
CA THR A 24 0.03 27.93 -2.42
C THR A 24 -0.70 26.83 -3.18
N ILE A 25 -0.17 25.61 -3.14
CA ILE A 25 -0.85 24.44 -3.70
C ILE A 25 -2.09 24.19 -2.84
N GLN A 26 -3.30 24.32 -3.41
CA GLN A 26 -4.52 23.94 -2.72
C GLN A 26 -4.51 22.43 -2.49
N GLN A 27 -4.44 22.03 -1.23
CA GLN A 27 -4.55 20.63 -0.85
C GLN A 27 -6.01 20.20 -1.03
N VAL A 28 -6.26 19.32 -2.00
CA VAL A 28 -7.59 18.77 -2.24
C VAL A 28 -8.01 17.92 -1.05
N GLN A 29 -9.03 18.37 -0.32
CA GLN A 29 -9.60 17.60 0.78
C GLN A 29 -10.59 16.57 0.23
N LYS A 30 -10.33 15.29 0.52
CA LYS A 30 -11.27 14.20 0.26
C LYS A 30 -12.24 14.08 1.43
N THR A 31 -13.50 13.79 1.14
CA THR A 31 -14.54 13.51 2.14
C THR A 31 -15.16 12.14 1.90
N ALA A 32 -15.79 11.56 2.92
CA ALA A 32 -16.49 10.29 2.81
C ALA A 32 -17.94 10.41 3.32
N GLN A 33 -18.86 9.72 2.64
CA GLN A 33 -20.27 9.62 3.03
C GLN A 33 -20.65 8.14 3.18
N PHE A 34 -21.37 7.82 4.24
CA PHE A 34 -21.66 6.45 4.63
C PHE A 34 -23.16 6.17 4.57
N TYR A 35 -23.51 5.03 3.98
CA TYR A 35 -24.89 4.59 3.76
C TYR A 35 -25.04 3.15 4.27
N ASN A 36 -26.15 2.87 4.94
CA ASN A 36 -26.60 1.48 5.08
C ASN A 36 -27.47 1.18 3.87
N VAL A 37 -27.15 0.12 3.13
CA VAL A 37 -27.83 -0.23 1.89
C VAL A 37 -28.25 -1.70 1.87
N GLU A 38 -29.34 -2.00 1.17
CA GLU A 38 -29.81 -3.38 0.99
C GLU A 38 -29.09 -4.11 -0.14
N ASP A 39 -28.66 -3.39 -1.16
CA ASP A 39 -27.86 -3.87 -2.29
C ASP A 39 -27.09 -2.71 -2.95
N VAL A 40 -26.25 -3.05 -3.94
CA VAL A 40 -25.38 -2.08 -4.62
C VAL A 40 -26.15 -1.03 -5.44
N GLY A 41 -27.37 -1.34 -5.89
CA GLY A 41 -28.22 -0.44 -6.69
C GLY A 41 -28.67 0.79 -5.93
N GLU A 42 -28.83 0.70 -4.60
CA GLU A 42 -29.13 1.87 -3.76
C GLU A 42 -27.96 2.87 -3.75
N LEU A 43 -26.71 2.38 -3.78
CA LEU A 43 -25.54 3.24 -3.93
C LEU A 43 -25.41 3.75 -5.37
N ASP A 44 -25.89 2.99 -6.35
CA ASP A 44 -25.81 3.40 -7.75
C ASP A 44 -26.74 4.59 -8.08
N GLY A 45 -27.90 4.67 -7.41
CA GLY A 45 -28.79 5.83 -7.49
C GLY A 45 -28.19 7.15 -6.97
N VAL A 46 -27.09 7.08 -6.21
CA VAL A 46 -26.40 8.27 -5.70
C VAL A 46 -25.49 8.86 -6.79
N LYS A 47 -25.72 10.14 -7.13
CA LYS A 47 -24.88 10.89 -8.07
C LYS A 47 -23.55 11.25 -7.39
N PRO A 48 -22.39 10.73 -7.84
CA PRO A 48 -21.13 10.98 -7.17
C PRO A 48 -20.60 12.38 -7.49
N THR A 49 -20.05 13.05 -6.48
CA THR A 49 -19.31 14.30 -6.63
C THR A 49 -17.81 14.07 -6.50
N LEU A 50 -17.02 14.92 -7.17
CA LEU A 50 -15.57 14.86 -7.12
C LEU A 50 -15.07 15.04 -5.68
N ASN A 51 -14.02 14.30 -5.32
CA ASN A 51 -13.43 14.30 -3.98
C ASN A 51 -14.34 13.78 -2.86
N VAL A 52 -15.41 13.06 -3.21
CA VAL A 52 -16.28 12.37 -2.26
C VAL A 52 -16.25 10.86 -2.51
N LEU A 53 -15.92 10.11 -1.46
CA LEU A 53 -16.04 8.65 -1.42
C LEU A 53 -17.38 8.26 -0.81
N TYR A 54 -18.18 7.49 -1.53
CA TYR A 54 -19.45 6.96 -1.05
C TYR A 54 -19.25 5.51 -0.62
N VAL A 55 -19.62 5.20 0.62
CA VAL A 55 -19.40 3.90 1.25
C VAL A 55 -20.76 3.31 1.62
N GLY A 56 -21.16 2.24 0.93
CA GLY A 56 -22.37 1.49 1.23
C GLY A 56 -22.06 0.24 2.05
N PHE A 57 -22.78 0.03 3.15
CA PHE A 57 -22.69 -1.19 3.96
C PHE A 57 -23.92 -2.07 3.76
N ASN A 58 -23.71 -3.29 3.24
CA ASN A 58 -24.73 -4.31 3.20
C ASN A 58 -24.49 -5.33 4.31
N LYS A 59 -25.20 -5.14 5.44
CA LYS A 59 -25.06 -6.02 6.61
C LYS A 59 -25.55 -7.44 6.36
N LYS A 60 -26.56 -7.63 5.48
CA LYS A 60 -27.12 -8.94 5.18
C LYS A 60 -26.11 -9.81 4.44
N LYS A 61 -25.40 -9.23 3.46
CA LYS A 61 -24.40 -9.92 2.65
C LYS A 61 -22.97 -9.84 3.19
N LYS A 62 -22.73 -8.99 4.20
CA LYS A 62 -21.38 -8.65 4.71
C LYS A 62 -20.48 -8.08 3.60
N GLU A 63 -21.07 -7.16 2.82
CA GLU A 63 -20.39 -6.49 1.71
C GLU A 63 -20.24 -5.00 2.01
N ILE A 64 -19.16 -4.41 1.50
CA ILE A 64 -18.88 -2.98 1.49
C ILE A 64 -18.75 -2.55 0.04
N TYR A 65 -19.50 -1.53 -0.35
CA TYR A 65 -19.44 -0.94 -1.68
C TYR A 65 -18.75 0.43 -1.60
N LEU A 66 -17.78 0.68 -2.47
CA LEU A 66 -17.11 1.96 -2.61
C LEU A 66 -17.45 2.57 -3.96
N LYS A 67 -18.06 3.75 -3.97
CA LYS A 67 -18.35 4.51 -5.18
C LYS A 67 -17.66 5.86 -5.14
N GLN A 68 -16.99 6.25 -6.22
CA GLN A 68 -16.35 7.57 -6.32
C GLN A 68 -16.32 8.06 -7.77
N LEU A 69 -16.32 9.38 -7.94
CA LEU A 69 -15.99 10.03 -9.21
C LEU A 69 -14.47 10.24 -9.26
N THR A 70 -13.80 9.64 -10.23
CA THR A 70 -12.36 9.85 -10.45
C THR A 70 -12.11 11.22 -11.07
N ASN A 71 -10.85 11.67 -11.01
CA ASN A 71 -10.43 12.94 -11.63
C ASN A 71 -10.66 12.96 -13.15
N ASP A 72 -10.71 11.80 -13.79
CA ASP A 72 -10.98 11.66 -15.23
C ASP A 72 -12.48 11.70 -15.56
N GLY A 73 -13.34 11.92 -14.55
CA GLY A 73 -14.80 11.96 -14.72
C GLY A 73 -15.47 10.60 -14.83
N LEU A 74 -14.75 9.52 -14.53
CA LEU A 74 -15.29 8.15 -14.54
C LEU A 74 -15.84 7.78 -13.16
N ILE A 75 -16.91 7.00 -13.15
CA ILE A 75 -17.45 6.44 -11.90
C ILE A 75 -16.73 5.11 -11.65
N SER A 76 -16.03 5.02 -10.51
CA SER A 76 -15.52 3.74 -10.00
C SER A 76 -16.49 3.19 -8.96
N LEU A 77 -16.81 1.90 -9.07
CA LEU A 77 -17.61 1.14 -8.11
C LEU A 77 -16.89 -0.16 -7.79
N GLU A 78 -16.52 -0.33 -6.53
CA GLU A 78 -15.81 -1.51 -6.03
C GLU A 78 -16.66 -2.21 -4.96
N THR A 79 -16.64 -3.54 -4.95
CA THR A 79 -17.33 -4.35 -3.94
C THR A 79 -16.32 -5.19 -3.19
N TYR A 80 -16.37 -5.11 -1.86
CA TYR A 80 -15.55 -5.87 -0.94
C TYR A 80 -16.47 -6.77 -0.15
N GLU A 81 -16.19 -8.06 -0.17
CA GLU A 81 -16.93 -9.05 0.61
C GLU A 81 -16.00 -9.58 1.70
N LEU A 82 -16.54 -9.89 2.88
CA LEU A 82 -15.77 -10.64 3.86
C LEU A 82 -15.35 -11.97 3.23
N ALA A 83 -14.04 -12.24 3.16
CA ALA A 83 -13.55 -13.53 2.68
C ALA A 83 -14.23 -14.63 3.50
N GLY A 84 -15.09 -15.43 2.85
CA GLY A 84 -15.79 -16.50 3.56
C GLY A 84 -14.76 -17.46 4.15
N ASP A 85 -14.99 -17.91 5.38
CA ASP A 85 -14.10 -18.80 6.17
C ASP A 85 -13.53 -20.01 5.38
N LYS A 86 -14.19 -20.40 4.28
CA LYS A 86 -13.77 -21.49 3.39
C LYS A 86 -12.63 -21.13 2.43
N LYS A 87 -12.50 -19.89 1.98
CA LYS A 87 -11.42 -19.48 1.05
C LYS A 87 -10.07 -19.46 1.76
N GLU A 88 -9.99 -18.85 2.94
CA GLU A 88 -8.76 -18.87 3.75
C GLU A 88 -8.38 -20.29 4.16
N LYS A 89 -9.35 -21.13 4.54
CA LYS A 89 -9.11 -22.53 4.86
C LYS A 89 -8.54 -23.32 3.67
N SER A 90 -9.07 -23.12 2.46
CA SER A 90 -8.59 -23.80 1.24
C SER A 90 -7.18 -23.36 0.84
N GLU A 91 -6.85 -22.07 0.99
CA GLU A 91 -5.50 -21.56 0.73
C GLU A 91 -4.50 -22.09 1.75
N LEU A 92 -4.88 -22.13 3.03
CA LEU A 92 -4.05 -22.71 4.09
C LEU A 92 -3.84 -24.21 3.91
N GLU A 93 -4.88 -24.97 3.54
CA GLU A 93 -4.77 -26.40 3.18
C GLU A 93 -3.82 -26.60 2.00
N THR A 94 -3.91 -25.75 0.98
CA THR A 94 -3.01 -25.79 -0.20
C THR A 94 -1.56 -25.48 0.19
N ILE A 95 -1.33 -24.54 1.11
CA ILE A 95 0.00 -24.22 1.63
C ILE A 95 0.57 -25.42 2.41
N LEU A 96 -0.24 -26.03 3.27
CA LEU A 96 0.16 -27.22 4.05
C LEU A 96 0.51 -28.41 3.15
N GLU A 97 -0.28 -28.66 2.10
CA GLU A 97 0.00 -29.71 1.12
C GLU A 97 1.34 -29.47 0.39
N LYS A 98 1.61 -28.22 -0.02
CA LYS A 98 2.88 -27.83 -0.64
C LYS A 98 4.08 -28.02 0.29
N ILE A 99 3.94 -27.67 1.57
CA ILE A 99 4.98 -27.89 2.58
C ILE A 99 5.29 -29.39 2.71
N ASN A 100 4.26 -30.22 2.83
CA ASN A 100 4.42 -31.67 2.94
C ASN A 100 5.11 -32.27 1.70
N ILE A 101 4.78 -31.80 0.49
CA ILE A 101 5.48 -32.21 -0.74
C ILE A 101 6.96 -31.81 -0.71
N ILE A 102 7.28 -30.62 -0.21
CA ILE A 102 8.66 -30.14 -0.09
C ILE A 102 9.44 -30.99 0.92
N GLU A 103 8.86 -31.27 2.08
CA GLU A 103 9.46 -32.12 3.11
C GLU A 103 9.73 -33.54 2.60
N ASN A 104 8.78 -34.14 1.87
CA ASN A 104 8.98 -35.45 1.25
C ASN A 104 10.08 -35.44 0.16
N LYS A 105 10.16 -34.37 -0.62
CA LYS A 105 11.22 -34.20 -1.64
C LYS A 105 12.61 -33.98 -1.01
N LEU A 106 12.67 -33.30 0.13
CA LEU A 106 13.92 -33.07 0.85
C LEU A 106 14.37 -34.31 1.65
N GLY A 107 13.42 -35.04 2.26
CA GLY A 107 13.69 -36.30 2.98
C GLY A 107 14.08 -37.48 2.08
N GLY A 108 13.79 -37.41 0.78
CA GLY A 108 14.20 -38.40 -0.22
C GLY A 108 15.64 -38.24 -0.74
N SER A 109 16.31 -37.11 -0.46
CA SER A 109 17.71 -36.89 -0.82
C SER A 109 18.63 -37.47 0.27
N ASN A 110 18.62 -38.79 0.43
CA ASN A 110 19.74 -39.49 1.05
C ASN A 110 20.94 -39.39 0.09
N VAL A 111 21.81 -38.41 0.33
CA VAL A 111 23.15 -38.39 -0.25
C VAL A 111 23.86 -39.67 0.19
N PRO A 112 24.36 -40.52 -0.71
CA PRO A 112 25.20 -41.64 -0.30
C PRO A 112 26.45 -41.07 0.35
N ASN A 113 26.56 -41.19 1.67
CA ASN A 113 27.79 -40.85 2.39
C ASN A 113 28.85 -41.88 1.99
N ASN A 114 29.62 -41.54 0.97
CA ASN A 114 30.73 -42.33 0.46
C ASN A 114 31.71 -42.53 1.62
N THR A 115 31.72 -43.75 2.16
CA THR A 115 32.60 -44.16 3.27
C THR A 115 34.02 -44.27 2.72
N ALA A 116 34.74 -43.16 2.69
CA ALA A 116 36.17 -43.14 2.42
C ALA A 116 36.94 -43.24 3.75
N ASN A 117 37.37 -44.46 4.00
CA ASN A 117 38.38 -44.95 4.93
C ASN A 117 39.52 -43.95 5.23
N GLY A 118 39.85 -43.73 6.51
CA GLY A 118 40.91 -42.79 6.94
C GLY A 118 41.23 -42.83 8.44
N THR A 119 41.71 -43.98 8.91
CA THR A 119 42.76 -44.20 9.93
C THR A 119 43.05 -43.12 11.00
N ASN A 120 42.79 -43.48 12.26
CA ASN A 120 43.47 -43.12 13.52
C ASN A 120 43.94 -41.67 13.77
N GLY A 121 43.24 -40.99 14.68
CA GLY A 121 43.75 -39.82 15.41
C GLY A 121 43.22 -39.83 16.85
N ASN A 122 43.99 -40.38 17.77
CA ASN A 122 43.73 -40.41 19.21
C ASN A 122 43.99 -39.02 19.82
N ALA A 123 43.03 -38.44 20.54
CA ALA A 123 43.28 -37.27 21.39
C ALA A 123 42.42 -37.32 22.67
N THR A 124 43.14 -37.58 23.75
CA THR A 124 42.76 -37.69 25.16
C THR A 124 42.10 -36.41 25.70
N VAL A 125 40.99 -36.54 26.43
CA VAL A 125 40.39 -35.43 27.20
C VAL A 125 41.03 -35.41 28.59
N ASN A 126 41.84 -34.38 28.87
CA ASN A 126 42.35 -34.08 30.19
C ASN A 126 41.31 -33.24 30.95
N VAL A 127 40.91 -33.67 32.14
CA VAL A 127 40.06 -32.88 33.04
C VAL A 127 40.83 -32.70 34.35
N GLY A 128 41.40 -31.52 34.52
CA GLY A 128 42.09 -31.03 35.71
C GLY A 128 42.04 -29.51 35.70
#